data_AF-A0A9E4R3S9-F1
#
_entry.id   AF-A0A9E4R3S9-F1
#
_cell.length_a   1.000
_cell.length_b   1.000
_cell.length_c   1.000
_cell.angle_alpha   90.00
_cell.angle_beta   90.00
_cell.angle_gamma   90.00
#
_symmetry.space_group_name_H-M   'P 1'
#
loop_
_entity.id
_entity.type
_entity.pdbx_description
1 polymer ?
#
loop_
_entity_poly.entity_id
_entity_poly.type
_entity_poly.pdbx_seq_one_letter_code
_entity_poly.pdbx_strand_id
1 'polypeptide(L)' 'MDSITFVARRDVLPGEELTVDYATFSEPGWVAPWLCECGASLCRREITGRDYRLHDLRERYGAHWTPYVRRHFESDKRN' A
#
# COMPACT_ATOMS: atom_id res chain seq x y z
N MET A 1 -9.56 -10.89 1.90
CA MET A 1 -8.09 -11.01 1.76
C MET A 1 -7.53 -11.16 3.16
N ASP A 2 -6.65 -12.13 3.38
CA ASP A 2 -5.93 -12.28 4.65
C ASP A 2 -4.76 -11.26 4.74
N SER A 3 -3.89 -11.40 5.75
CA SER A 3 -2.78 -10.47 5.99
C SER A 3 -1.42 -10.95 5.46
N ILE A 4 -1.34 -12.15 4.88
CA ILE A 4 -0.06 -12.79 4.50
C ILE A 4 0.02 -13.13 3.00
N THR A 5 -1.11 -13.06 2.29
CA THR A 5 -1.19 -13.36 0.85
C THR A 5 -1.04 -12.07 0.03
N PHE A 6 -0.05 -12.05 -0.86
CA PHE A 6 0.06 -11.04 -1.91
C PHE A 6 -0.70 -11.47 -3.16
N VAL A 7 -1.40 -10.51 -3.78
CA VAL A 7 -2.18 -10.73 -5.01
C VAL A 7 -1.67 -9.77 -6.08
N ALA A 8 -1.36 -10.31 -7.26
CA ALA A 8 -0.95 -9.50 -8.40
C ALA A 8 -2.11 -8.59 -8.85
N ARG A 9 -1.79 -7.32 -9.15
CA ARG A 9 -2.76 -6.30 -9.58
C ARG A 9 -2.87 -6.16 -11.10
N ARG A 10 -1.98 -6.83 -11.81
CA ARG A 10 -1.86 -6.90 -13.27
C ARG A 10 -1.20 -8.23 -13.62
N ASP A 11 -1.25 -8.61 -14.88
CA ASP A 11 -0.42 -9.70 -15.38
C ASP A 11 1.06 -9.37 -15.17
N VAL A 12 1.83 -10.37 -14.74
CA VAL A 12 3.28 -10.29 -14.52
C VAL A 12 3.95 -11.22 -15.53
N LEU A 13 4.89 -10.69 -16.30
CA LEU A 13 5.59 -11.45 -17.33
C LEU A 13 6.84 -12.15 -16.77
N PRO A 14 7.32 -13.24 -17.41
CA PRO A 14 8.55 -13.90 -17.00
C PRO A 14 9.74 -12.93 -16.99
N GLY A 15 10.50 -12.93 -15.90
CA GLY A 15 11.67 -12.06 -15.71
C GLY A 15 11.37 -10.68 -15.12
N GLU A 16 10.10 -10.31 -14.92
CA GLU A 16 9.76 -9.08 -14.19
C GLU A 16 10.00 -9.22 -12.69
N GLU A 17 10.43 -8.13 -12.05
CA GLU A 17 10.49 -8.03 -10.59
C GLU A 17 9.08 -7.96 -10.02
N LEU A 18 8.81 -8.80 -9.01
CA LEU A 18 7.59 -8.69 -8.21
C LEU A 18 7.74 -7.54 -7.22
N THR A 19 6.89 -6.53 -7.38
CA THR A 19 6.87 -5.37 -6.50
C THR A 19 5.63 -5.38 -5.61
N VAL A 20 5.80 -4.87 -4.38
CA VAL A 20 4.71 -4.69 -3.42
C VAL A 20 4.75 -3.27 -2.88
N ASP A 21 3.57 -2.76 -2.53
CA ASP A 21 3.43 -1.45 -1.94
C ASP A 21 3.36 -1.57 -0.41
N TYR A 22 4.44 -1.15 0.25
CA TYR A 22 4.58 -1.26 1.70
C TYR A 22 3.43 -0.64 2.48
N ALA A 23 2.81 0.43 1.96
CA ALA A 23 1.67 1.06 2.62
C ALA A 23 0.48 0.10 2.85
N THR A 24 0.34 -0.95 2.02
CA THR A 24 -0.81 -1.86 2.06
C THR A 24 -0.84 -2.80 3.27
N PHE A 25 0.30 -2.95 3.96
CA PHE A 25 0.46 -3.85 5.11
C PHE A 25 1.24 -3.25 6.29
N SER A 26 1.85 -2.07 6.13
CA SER A 26 2.60 -1.41 7.20
C SER A 26 1.71 -0.79 8.29
N GLU A 27 2.25 -0.68 9.50
CA GLU A 27 1.61 -0.01 10.63
C GLU A 27 1.65 1.52 10.52
N PRO A 28 0.66 2.26 11.07
CA PRO A 28 0.60 3.73 10.94
C PRO A 28 1.84 4.49 11.45
N GLY A 29 2.63 3.91 12.35
CA GLY A 29 3.88 4.49 12.85
C GLY A 29 5.07 4.32 11.90
N TRP A 30 4.97 3.43 10.92
CA TRP A 30 6.09 3.07 10.06
C TRP A 30 6.31 4.10 8.95
N VAL A 31 7.58 4.41 8.69
CA VAL A 31 8.04 5.25 7.58
C VAL A 31 9.21 4.52 6.93
N ALA A 32 9.18 4.41 5.60
CA ALA A 32 10.31 3.83 4.88
C ALA A 32 11.56 4.70 5.13
N PRO A 33 12.70 4.13 5.56
CA PRO A 33 13.92 4.90 5.80
C PRO A 33 14.67 5.29 4.50
N TRP A 34 14.04 5.10 3.34
CA TRP A 34 14.56 5.42 2.02
C TRP A 34 13.48 6.08 1.15
N LEU A 35 13.93 6.75 0.09
CA LEU A 35 13.04 7.24 -0.97
C LEU A 35 12.71 6.10 -1.95
N CYS A 36 11.45 5.99 -2.33
CA CYS A 36 10.96 5.05 -3.31
C CYS A 36 11.43 5.40 -4.72
N GLU A 37 11.94 4.40 -5.42
CA GLU A 37 12.46 4.47 -6.78
C GLU A 37 11.76 3.46 -7.71
N CYS A 38 10.51 3.12 -7.43
CA CYS A 38 9.76 2.08 -8.17
C CYS A 38 9.48 2.39 -9.65
N GLY A 39 9.86 3.57 -10.15
CA GLY A 39 9.67 3.98 -11.55
C GLY A 39 8.23 4.28 -11.98
N ALA A 40 7.22 4.07 -11.11
CA ALA A 40 5.83 4.35 -11.45
C ALA A 40 5.58 5.85 -11.66
N SER A 41 4.75 6.21 -12.65
CA SER A 41 4.35 7.61 -12.93
C SER A 41 3.67 8.31 -11.75
N LEU A 42 3.12 7.52 -10.83
CA LEU A 42 2.42 7.97 -9.63
C LEU A 42 3.21 7.60 -8.36
N CYS A 43 4.54 7.52 -8.45
CA CYS A 43 5.41 7.26 -7.31
C CYS A 43 5.26 8.38 -6.27
N ARG A 44 5.04 8.00 -5.01
CA ARG A 44 4.92 8.93 -3.88
C ARG A 44 6.26 9.42 -3.34
N ARG A 45 7.37 8.77 -3.72
CA ARG A 45 8.75 8.99 -3.22
C ARG A 45 8.91 8.68 -1.73
N GLU A 46 8.06 9.19 -0.87
CA GLU A 46 8.00 8.83 0.55
C GLU A 46 6.86 7.86 0.77
N ILE A 47 7.14 6.74 1.44
CA ILE A 47 6.13 5.72 1.74
C ILE A 47 5.95 5.65 3.25
N THR A 48 4.72 5.80 3.70
CA THR A 48 4.38 5.73 5.12
C THR A 48 3.25 4.73 5.36
N GLY A 49 3.17 4.20 6.57
CA GLY A 49 2.04 3.40 6.99
C GLY A 49 0.73 4.20 7.16
N ARG A 50 0.76 5.52 6.97
CA ARG A 50 -0.43 6.40 6.94
C ARG A 50 -0.88 6.75 5.53
N ASP A 51 -0.27 6.18 4.50
CA ASP A 51 -0.63 6.51 3.12
C ASP A 51 -2.07 6.10 2.76
N TYR A 52 -2.70 5.24 3.57
CA TYR A 52 -4.12 5.00 3.48
C TYR A 52 -5.01 6.24 3.68
N ARG A 53 -4.47 7.33 4.23
CA ARG A 53 -5.20 8.60 4.32
C ARG A 53 -5.37 9.27 2.95
N LEU A 54 -4.55 8.90 1.97
CA LEU A 54 -4.63 9.38 0.59
C LEU A 54 -5.84 8.73 -0.08
N HIS A 55 -6.85 9.54 -0.40
CA HIS A 55 -8.11 9.08 -0.99
C HIS A 55 -7.88 8.30 -2.28
N ASP A 56 -7.14 8.89 -3.23
CA ASP A 56 -6.87 8.29 -4.54
C ASP A 56 -6.10 6.97 -4.42
N LEU A 57 -5.23 6.83 -3.41
CA LEU A 57 -4.50 5.60 -3.17
C LEU A 57 -5.44 4.51 -2.65
N ARG A 58 -6.37 4.85 -1.74
CA ARG A 58 -7.37 3.90 -1.25
C ARG A 58 -8.21 3.35 -2.39
N GLU A 59 -8.73 4.21 -3.25
CA GLU A 59 -9.53 3.81 -4.41
C GLU A 59 -8.71 2.93 -5.35
N ARG A 60 -7.47 3.34 -5.65
CA ARG A 60 -6.58 2.58 -6.53
C ARG A 60 -6.31 1.18 -6.00
N TYR A 61 -6.12 0.99 -4.69
CA TYR A 61 -5.83 -0.32 -4.11
C TYR A 61 -7.07 -1.11 -3.71
N GLY A 62 -8.25 -0.48 -3.54
CA GLY A 62 -9.53 -1.16 -3.35
C GLY A 62 -9.48 -2.33 -2.34
N ALA A 63 -9.63 -3.56 -2.83
CA ALA A 63 -9.63 -4.76 -1.99
C ALA A 63 -8.22 -5.32 -1.66
N HIS A 64 -7.14 -4.63 -2.02
CA HIS A 64 -5.76 -5.08 -1.77
C HIS A 64 -5.17 -4.58 -0.43
N TRP A 65 -5.89 -3.75 0.32
CA TRP A 65 -5.49 -3.40 1.68
C TRP A 65 -5.66 -4.59 2.61
N THR A 66 -4.66 -4.88 3.44
CA THR A 66 -4.76 -5.91 4.47
C THR A 66 -5.87 -5.57 5.48
N PRO A 67 -6.48 -6.57 6.13
CA PRO A 67 -7.48 -6.32 7.17
C PRO A 67 -6.96 -5.41 8.30
N TYR A 68 -5.68 -5.52 8.62
CA TYR A 68 -5.03 -4.68 9.62
C TYR A 68 -5.07 -3.20 9.22
N VAL A 69 -4.64 -2.87 8.00
CA VAL A 69 -4.62 -1.49 7.51
C VAL A 69 -6.04 -0.92 7.36
N ARG A 70 -7.01 -1.73 6.90
CA ARG A 70 -8.42 -1.30 6.79
C ARG A 70 -9.05 -0.88 8.12
N ARG A 71 -8.76 -1.56 9.22
CA ARG A 71 -9.28 -1.18 10.56
C ARG A 71 -8.84 0.22 10.98
N HIS A 72 -7.67 0.67 10.52
CA HIS A 72 -7.20 2.03 10.75
C HIS A 72 -7.97 3.08 9.94
N PHE A 73 -8.50 2.72 8.75
CA PHE A 73 -9.31 3.64 7.94
C PHE A 73 -10.55 4.10 8.70
N GLU A 74 -11.17 3.17 9.40
CA GLU A 74 -12.43 3.35 10.11
C GLU A 74 -12.22 4.12 11.42
N SER A 75 -11.08 3.88 12.07
CA SER A 75 -10.69 4.58 13.29
C SER A 75 -10.36 6.05 13.02
N ASP A 76 -9.67 6.35 11.93
CA ASP A 76 -9.34 7.72 11.53
C ASP A 76 -10.54 8.53 11.04
N LYS A 77 -11.62 7.90 10.56
CA LYS A 77 -12.87 8.58 10.19
C LYS A 77 -13.70 9.04 11.38
N ARG A 78 -13.35 8.60 12.60
CA ARG A 78 -14.08 8.90 13.85
C ARG A 78 -13.43 10.02 14.68
N ASN A 79 -12.30 10.57 14.23
CA ASN A 79 -11.66 11.78 14.75
C ASN A 79 -11.80 12.93 13.74
#